data_AF-I6D289-F1
#
_entry.id   AF-I6D289-F1
#
_cell.length_a   1.000
_cell.length_b   1.000
_cell.length_c   1.000
_cell.angle_alpha   90.00
_cell.angle_beta   90.00
_cell.angle_gamma   90.00
#
_symmetry.space_group_name_H-M   'P 1'
#
loop_
_entity.id
_entity.type
_entity.pdbx_description
1 polymer ?
#
loop_
_entity_poly.entity_id
_entity_poly.type
_entity_poly.pdbx_seq_one_letter_code
_entity_poly.pdbx_strand_id
1 'polypeptide(L)' 'MLTINIHKGFTAFNRRFILPELRDAVRTVSADIVCLQEVMGAHEVHPLHVENWPDTSHYEFLADTM' A
#
# COMPACT_ATOMS: atom_id res chain seq x y z
N MET A 1 0.38 1.48 -17.68
CA MET A 1 -0.44 2.13 -16.63
C MET A 1 -1.18 1.07 -15.84
N LEU A 2 -1.04 1.08 -14.51
CA LEU A 2 -1.72 0.21 -13.54
C LEU A 2 -2.68 1.04 -12.70
N THR A 3 -3.86 0.51 -12.40
CA THR A 3 -4.75 1.06 -11.36
C THR A 3 -5.06 -0.04 -10.36
N ILE A 4 -4.93 0.26 -9.07
CA ILE A 4 -5.15 -0.71 -8.00
C ILE A 4 -5.86 -0.02 -6.83
N ASN A 5 -6.89 -0.68 -6.34
CA ASN A 5 -7.43 -0.37 -5.03
C ASN A 5 -6.69 -1.23 -4.00
N ILE A 6 -5.94 -0.57 -3.12
CA ILE A 6 -5.10 -1.27 -2.14
C ILE A 6 -5.86 -1.60 -0.86
N HIS A 7 -7.12 -1.17 -0.73
CA HIS A 7 -7.98 -1.40 0.41
C HIS A 7 -7.28 -1.13 1.75
N LYS A 8 -6.65 0.04 1.87
CA LYS A 8 -5.86 0.46 3.05
C LYS A 8 -4.72 -0.53 3.40
N GLY A 9 -4.21 -1.25 2.41
CA GLY A 9 -3.18 -2.28 2.59
C GLY A 9 -3.72 -3.64 3.03
N PHE A 10 -5.04 -3.87 3.06
CA PHE A 10 -5.61 -5.13 3.49
C PHE A 10 -6.20 -5.96 2.34
N THR A 11 -6.25 -7.27 2.54
CA THR A 11 -7.12 -8.17 1.78
C THR A 11 -8.60 -7.90 2.08
N ALA A 12 -9.50 -8.46 1.26
CA ALA A 12 -10.94 -8.32 1.42
C ALA A 12 -11.40 -8.57 2.87
N PHE A 13 -12.37 -7.77 3.32
CA PHE A 13 -12.90 -7.78 4.69
C PHE A 13 -11.85 -7.46 5.78
N ASN A 14 -10.78 -6.73 5.45
CA ASN A 14 -9.70 -6.34 6.37
C ASN A 14 -9.01 -7.51 7.09
N ARG A 15 -8.94 -8.70 6.46
CA ARG A 15 -8.50 -9.94 7.14
C ARG A 15 -6.99 -10.05 7.37
N ARG A 16 -6.20 -9.56 6.42
CA ARG A 16 -4.73 -9.63 6.44
C ARG A 16 -4.17 -8.37 5.85
N PHE A 17 -3.19 -7.78 6.53
CA PHE A 17 -2.37 -6.68 6.02
C PHE A 17 -1.33 -7.24 5.05
N ILE A 18 -1.27 -6.67 3.84
CA ILE A 18 -0.45 -7.15 2.72
C ILE A 18 0.27 -6.01 1.96
N LEU A 19 0.39 -4.83 2.56
CA LEU A 19 1.01 -3.68 1.89
C LEU A 19 2.47 -3.96 1.43
N PRO A 20 3.31 -4.65 2.22
CA PRO A 20 4.65 -5.07 1.76
C PRO A 20 4.62 -5.99 0.54
N GLU A 21 3.75 -7.00 0.53
CA GLU A 21 3.60 -7.92 -0.60
C GLU A 21 3.06 -7.20 -1.84
N LEU A 22 2.16 -6.24 -1.64
CA LEU A 22 1.61 -5.41 -2.72
C LEU A 22 2.68 -4.53 -3.35
N ARG A 23 3.62 -3.99 -2.56
CA ARG A 23 4.79 -3.26 -3.06
C ARG A 23 5.63 -4.12 -4.00
N ASP A 24 5.98 -5.32 -3.55
CA ASP A 24 6.80 -6.23 -4.34
C ASP A 24 6.07 -6.64 -5.62
N ALA A 25 4.76 -6.91 -5.55
CA ALA A 25 3.94 -7.22 -6.72
C ALA A 25 3.89 -6.05 -7.72
N VAL A 26 3.65 -4.81 -7.26
CA VAL A 26 3.60 -3.62 -8.13
C VAL A 26 4.91 -3.43 -8.89
N ARG A 27 6.07 -3.68 -8.26
CA ARG A 27 7.38 -3.59 -8.93
C ARG A 27 7.53 -4.58 -10.10
N THR A 28 6.90 -5.74 -10.04
CA THR A 28 6.99 -6.74 -11.13
C THR A 28 6.19 -6.36 -12.38
N VAL A 29 5.24 -5.42 -12.26
CA VAL A 29 4.31 -5.07 -13.35
C VAL A 29 4.94 -4.09 -14.36
N SER A 30 6.07 -3.45 -14.03
CA SER A 30 6.79 -2.49 -14.90
C SER A 30 5.87 -1.42 -15.51
N ALA A 31 4.91 -0.91 -14.72
CA ALA A 31 4.00 0.14 -15.19
C ALA A 31 4.65 1.52 -15.03
N ASP A 32 4.59 2.35 -16.08
CA ASP A 32 5.11 3.72 -16.05
C ASP A 32 4.34 4.64 -15.08
N ILE A 33 3.06 4.34 -14.87
CA ILE A 33 2.15 5.09 -14.00
C ILE A 33 1.32 4.09 -13.21
N VAL A 34 1.25 4.31 -11.89
CA VAL A 34 0.43 3.53 -10.95
C VAL A 34 -0.55 4.46 -10.25
N CYS A 35 -1.85 4.20 -10.43
CA CYS A 35 -2.94 4.90 -9.75
C CYS A 35 -3.41 4.07 -8.54
N LEU A 36 -3.43 4.68 -7.35
CA LEU A 36 -3.82 4.03 -6.10
C LEU A 36 -5.16 4.54 -5.58
N GLN A 37 -5.98 3.66 -5.02
CA GLN A 37 -7.25 4.00 -4.36
C GLN A 37 -7.28 3.43 -2.93
N GLU A 38 -8.06 4.06 -2.04
CA GLU A 38 -8.11 3.74 -0.59
C GLU A 38 -6.72 3.82 0.08
N VAL A 39 -5.96 4.84 -0.31
CA VAL A 39 -4.66 5.21 0.26
C VAL A 39 -4.86 5.82 1.65
N MET A 40 -3.99 5.47 2.60
CA MET A 40 -3.96 6.07 3.95
C MET A 40 -2.74 6.98 4.09
N GLY A 41 -2.93 8.15 4.67
CA GLY A 41 -1.84 9.06 5.03
C GLY A 41 -1.10 8.64 6.31
N ALA A 42 0.14 9.09 6.47
CA ALA A 42 0.97 8.79 7.65
C ALA A 42 0.35 9.25 8.99
N HIS A 43 -0.51 10.27 8.96
CA HIS A 43 -1.15 10.85 10.15
C HIS A 43 -2.64 10.45 10.31
N GLU A 44 -3.21 9.72 9.35
CA GLU A 44 -4.65 9.40 9.35
C GLU A 44 -5.00 8.18 10.21
N VAL A 45 -4.00 7.55 10.81
CA VAL A 45 -4.17 6.32 11.57
C VAL A 45 -3.51 6.53 12.92
N HIS A 46 -4.29 6.45 14.00
CA HIS A 46 -3.68 5.89 15.21
C HIS A 46 -3.00 4.59 14.78
N PRO A 47 -1.69 4.41 15.02
CA PRO A 47 -0.97 3.24 14.58
C PRO A 47 -1.81 2.02 14.91
N LEU A 48 -2.38 1.39 13.88
CA LEU A 48 -3.05 0.12 14.07
C LEU A 48 -1.90 -0.78 14.54
N HIS A 49 -2.07 -1.47 15.67
CA HIS A 49 -1.07 -2.40 16.19
C HIS A 49 -0.97 -3.63 15.26
N VAL A 50 -0.54 -3.39 14.03
CA VAL A 50 -0.42 -4.31 12.91
C VAL A 50 1.05 -4.38 12.59
N GLU A 51 1.56 -5.60 12.54
CA GLU A 51 2.95 -5.84 12.18
C GLU A 51 3.24 -5.35 10.75
N ASN A 52 4.42 -4.79 10.53
CA ASN A 52 4.88 -4.25 9.24
C ASN A 52 4.09 -3.03 8.72
N TRP A 53 3.38 -2.34 9.61
CA TRP A 53 2.77 -1.05 9.29
C TRP A 53 3.85 -0.02 8.91
N PRO A 54 3.68 0.75 7.82
CA PRO A 54 4.69 1.73 7.40
C PRO A 54 4.66 3.00 8.26
N ASP A 55 5.84 3.61 8.46
CA ASP A 55 5.97 4.93 9.10
C ASP A 55 5.61 6.09 8.15
N THR A 56 5.52 5.80 6.85
CA THR A 56 5.18 6.75 5.79
C THR A 56 3.77 6.52 5.27
N SER A 57 3.27 7.43 4.42
CA SER A 57 2.00 7.22 3.73
C SER A 57 2.06 5.99 2.81
N HIS A 58 0.91 5.36 2.53
CA HIS A 58 0.90 4.17 1.67
C HIS A 58 1.49 4.41 0.27
N TYR A 59 1.28 5.61 -0.31
CA TYR A 59 1.82 5.91 -1.63
C TYR A 59 3.34 6.09 -1.58
N GLU A 60 3.88 6.74 -0.55
CA GLU A 60 5.33 6.84 -0.33
C GLU A 60 5.93 5.46 -0.11
N PHE A 61 5.33 4.64 0.75
CA PHE A 61 5.83 3.28 1.00
C PHE A 61 5.86 2.42 -0.26
N LEU A 62 4.85 2.52 -1.12
CA LEU A 62 4.78 1.77 -2.39
C LEU A 62 5.74 2.32 -3.45
N ALA A 63 6.05 3.61 -3.41
CA ALA A 63 6.99 4.26 -4.33
C ALA A 63 8.44 4.19 -3.85
N ASP A 64 8.68 4.04 -2.54
CA ASP A 64 10.01 3.93 -1.96
C ASP A 64 10.68 2.68 -2.56
N THR A 65 11.75 2.92 -3.35
CA THR A 65 12.52 2.00 -4.21
C THR A 65 12.06 1.74 -5.67
N MET A 66 11.10 2.51 -6.22
CA MET A 66 10.92 2.59 -7.68
C MET A 66 12.04 3.39 -8.36
#